data_AF-A0A8J7RVU7-F1
#
_entry.id   AF-A0A8J7RVU7-F1
#
_cell.length_a   1.000
_cell.length_b   1.000
_cell.length_c   1.000
_cell.angle_alpha   90.00
_cell.angle_beta   90.00
_cell.angle_gamma   90.00
#
_symmetry.space_group_name_H-M   'P 1'
#
loop_
_entity.id
_entity.type
_entity.pdbx_description
1 polymer ?
#
loop_
_entity_poly.entity_id
_entity_poly.type
_entity_poly.pdbx_seq_one_letter_code
_entity_poly.pdbx_strand_id
1 'polypeptide(L)'
;MSDMVKEEIKTDSIIDEVSGFIVIDENGNPEYGSVISTRFKRIAAKYNQKFPSHKIEHFSPHILRHTFCTNMESAGLNLKSLQYIMGHAQANTTLNTYTHSSAEMAAKHFEEIQENALKQAKIKQRI
;
A
#
# COMPACT_ATOMS: atom_id res chain seq x y z
N MET A 1 2.32 -12.66 -33.03
CA MET A 1 1.56 -11.64 -32.28
C MET A 1 0.10 -12.08 -32.39
N SER A 2 -0.26 -13.12 -31.64
CA SER A 2 -1.55 -13.80 -31.74
C SER A 2 -2.55 -13.12 -30.82
N ASP A 3 -3.66 -12.72 -31.42
CA ASP A 3 -4.79 -12.03 -30.79
C ASP A 3 -5.23 -12.70 -29.49
N MET A 4 -4.97 -12.05 -28.35
CA MET A 4 -5.69 -12.34 -27.11
C MET A 4 -7.08 -11.74 -27.24
N VAL A 5 -8.03 -12.54 -27.71
CA VAL A 5 -9.44 -12.32 -27.40
C VAL A 5 -9.54 -12.34 -25.87
N LYS A 6 -9.63 -11.16 -25.25
CA LYS A 6 -10.11 -11.07 -23.87
C LYS A 6 -11.58 -11.47 -23.94
N GLU A 7 -11.90 -12.72 -23.65
CA GLU A 7 -13.27 -13.04 -23.26
C GLU A 7 -13.64 -12.07 -22.14
N GLU A 8 -14.63 -11.21 -22.40
CA GLU A 8 -15.25 -10.41 -21.36
C GLU A 8 -15.85 -11.40 -20.37
N ILE A 9 -15.16 -11.63 -19.25
CA ILE A 9 -15.70 -12.45 -18.17
C ILE A 9 -16.95 -11.72 -17.67
N LYS A 10 -18.10 -12.28 -18.03
CA LYS A 10 -19.40 -11.68 -17.77
C LYS A 10 -19.73 -11.84 -16.29
N THR A 11 -19.79 -10.74 -15.56
CA THR A 11 -20.08 -10.74 -14.12
C THR A 11 -21.58 -10.56 -13.89
N ASP A 12 -22.35 -11.63 -14.04
CA ASP A 12 -23.80 -11.59 -13.83
C ASP A 12 -24.18 -11.65 -12.32
N SER A 13 -23.19 -11.76 -11.42
CA SER A 13 -23.43 -11.83 -9.97
C SER A 13 -23.81 -10.48 -9.36
N ILE A 14 -24.95 -10.47 -8.67
CA ILE A 14 -25.43 -9.35 -7.85
C ILE A 14 -25.49 -9.82 -6.40
N ILE A 15 -24.83 -9.11 -5.49
CA ILE A 15 -24.85 -9.36 -4.04
C ILE A 15 -25.23 -8.06 -3.36
N ASP A 16 -26.29 -8.07 -2.56
CA ASP A 16 -26.78 -6.89 -1.82
C ASP A 16 -26.91 -5.62 -2.70
N GLU A 17 -27.54 -5.75 -3.87
CA GLU A 17 -27.73 -4.68 -4.87
C GLU A 17 -26.43 -4.16 -5.52
N VAL A 18 -25.26 -4.75 -5.21
CA VAL A 18 -23.97 -4.42 -5.83
C VAL A 18 -23.65 -5.41 -6.95
N SER A 19 -23.19 -4.89 -8.09
CA SER A 19 -22.75 -5.65 -9.26
C SER A 19 -21.43 -5.11 -9.82
N GLY A 20 -20.84 -5.79 -10.81
CA GLY A 20 -19.58 -5.34 -11.44
C GLY A 20 -18.33 -5.63 -10.59
N PHE A 21 -18.33 -6.75 -9.86
CA PHE A 21 -17.18 -7.17 -9.06
C PHE A 21 -15.93 -7.39 -9.92
N ILE A 22 -14.78 -6.87 -9.45
CA ILE A 22 -13.51 -6.96 -10.17
C ILE A 22 -12.76 -8.26 -9.83
N VAL A 23 -12.83 -8.69 -8.56
CA VAL A 23 -12.16 -9.91 -8.10
C VAL A 23 -13.16 -11.05 -8.15
N ILE A 24 -13.02 -11.87 -9.19
CA ILE A 24 -13.93 -12.97 -9.51
C ILE A 24 -13.17 -14.28 -9.72
N ASP A 25 -13.86 -15.39 -9.53
CA ASP A 25 -13.36 -16.73 -9.82
C ASP A 25 -13.52 -17.10 -11.31
N GLU A 26 -13.09 -18.30 -11.67
CA GLU A 26 -13.17 -18.83 -13.04
C GLU A 26 -14.61 -19.00 -13.57
N ASN A 27 -15.59 -18.99 -12.67
CA ASN A 27 -17.01 -19.10 -13.00
C ASN A 27 -17.71 -17.72 -13.03
N GLY A 28 -16.97 -16.63 -12.81
CA GLY A 28 -17.48 -15.26 -12.80
C GLY A 28 -18.10 -14.81 -11.47
N ASN A 29 -17.98 -15.61 -10.39
CA ASN A 29 -18.51 -15.26 -9.08
C ASN A 29 -17.51 -14.42 -8.27
N PRO A 30 -17.95 -13.48 -7.42
CA PRO A 30 -17.05 -12.69 -6.58
C PRO A 30 -16.24 -13.55 -5.61
N GLU A 31 -14.93 -13.33 -5.53
CA GLU A 31 -14.10 -14.05 -4.56
C GLU A 31 -14.21 -13.47 -3.15
N TYR A 32 -14.20 -14.37 -2.17
CA TYR A 32 -14.17 -14.01 -0.75
C TYR A 32 -12.75 -13.77 -0.23
N GLY A 33 -12.62 -12.94 0.80
CA GLY A 33 -11.32 -12.62 1.41
C GLY A 33 -10.54 -13.84 1.95
N SER A 34 -11.23 -14.94 2.28
CA SER A 34 -10.62 -16.21 2.69
C SER A 34 -9.84 -16.89 1.56
N VAL A 35 -10.34 -16.80 0.32
CA VAL A 35 -9.68 -17.37 -0.88
C VAL A 35 -8.41 -16.59 -1.18
N ILE A 36 -8.49 -15.26 -1.14
CA ILE A 36 -7.33 -14.36 -1.30
C ILE A 36 -6.28 -14.68 -0.23
N SER A 37 -6.68 -14.77 1.04
CA SER A 37 -5.77 -15.10 2.15
C SER A 37 -5.07 -16.45 1.96
N THR A 38 -5.80 -17.45 1.47
CA THR A 38 -5.24 -18.78 1.16
C THR A 38 -4.23 -18.71 0.01
N ARG A 39 -4.52 -17.92 -1.03
CA ARG A 39 -3.61 -17.68 -2.15
C ARG A 39 -2.28 -17.06 -1.67
N PHE A 40 -2.35 -16.06 -0.79
CA PHE A 40 -1.16 -15.45 -0.18
C PHE A 40 -0.31 -16.46 0.60
N LYS A 41 -0.93 -17.31 1.42
CA LYS A 41 -0.21 -18.39 2.13
C LYS A 41 0.52 -19.34 1.17
N ARG A 42 -0.13 -19.72 0.06
CA ARG A 42 0.48 -20.57 -0.98
C ARG A 42 1.68 -19.90 -1.65
N ILE A 43 1.58 -18.60 -1.96
CA ILE A 43 2.68 -17.81 -2.52
C ILE A 43 3.87 -17.79 -1.57
N ALA A 44 3.63 -17.48 -0.28
CA ALA A 44 4.68 -17.45 0.74
C ALA A 44 5.35 -18.82 0.91
N ALA A 45 4.58 -19.91 0.93
CA ALA A 45 5.12 -21.26 1.01
C ALA A 45 6.03 -21.59 -0.18
N LYS A 46 5.61 -21.29 -1.42
CA LYS A 46 6.43 -21.49 -2.63
C LYS A 46 7.70 -20.64 -2.60
N TYR A 47 7.60 -19.39 -2.16
CA TYR A 47 8.76 -18.51 -2.02
C TYR A 47 9.76 -19.07 -0.99
N ASN A 48 9.28 -19.45 0.20
CA ASN A 48 10.12 -19.99 1.27
C ASN A 48 10.77 -21.33 0.93
N GLN A 49 10.13 -22.14 0.08
CA GLN A 49 10.73 -23.35 -0.47
C GLN A 49 11.90 -23.04 -1.40
N LYS A 50 11.78 -22.00 -2.24
CA LYS A 50 12.83 -21.60 -3.20
C LYS A 50 13.98 -20.84 -2.54
N PHE A 51 13.70 -20.10 -1.46
CA PHE A 51 14.67 -19.24 -0.77
C PHE A 51 14.74 -19.57 0.73
N PRO A 52 15.26 -20.74 1.13
CA PRO A 52 15.24 -21.19 2.52
C PRO A 52 16.04 -20.30 3.47
N SER A 53 17.03 -19.55 2.97
CA SER A 53 17.85 -18.62 3.76
C SER A 53 17.19 -17.25 4.00
N HIS A 54 16.11 -16.92 3.29
CA HIS A 54 15.44 -15.62 3.37
C HIS A 54 13.92 -15.80 3.45
N LYS A 55 13.43 -16.48 4.49
CA LYS A 55 12.02 -16.80 4.63
C LYS A 55 11.17 -15.57 4.94
N ILE A 56 9.96 -15.55 4.42
CA ILE A 56 8.89 -14.62 4.77
C ILE A 56 7.95 -15.34 5.74
N GLU A 57 7.91 -14.90 6.99
CA GLU A 57 7.07 -15.51 8.04
C GLU A 57 5.60 -15.08 7.93
N HIS A 58 5.35 -13.80 7.62
CA HIS A 58 4.02 -13.21 7.56
C HIS A 58 3.80 -12.53 6.21
N PHE A 59 2.99 -13.16 5.35
CA PHE A 59 2.59 -12.60 4.07
C PHE A 59 1.07 -12.61 3.93
N SER A 60 0.47 -11.43 3.97
CA SER A 60 -0.97 -11.23 3.87
C SER A 60 -1.29 -9.89 3.20
N PRO A 61 -2.51 -9.68 2.68
CA PRO A 61 -2.94 -8.38 2.16
C PRO A 61 -2.78 -7.24 3.17
N HIS A 62 -2.98 -7.53 4.47
CA HIS A 62 -2.82 -6.52 5.52
C HIS A 62 -1.36 -6.08 5.69
N ILE A 63 -0.40 -6.99 5.58
CA ILE A 63 1.03 -6.63 5.61
C ILE A 63 1.39 -5.77 4.41
N LEU A 64 0.87 -6.08 3.21
CA LEU A 64 1.09 -5.22 2.04
C LEU A 64 0.59 -3.79 2.24
N ARG A 65 -0.56 -3.62 2.91
CA ARG A 65 -1.08 -2.29 3.26
C ARG A 65 -0.14 -1.55 4.23
N HIS A 66 0.42 -2.23 5.22
CA HIS A 66 1.43 -1.63 6.10
C HIS A 66 2.71 -1.26 5.35
N THR A 67 3.23 -2.14 4.51
CA THR A 67 4.42 -1.88 3.69
C THR A 67 4.21 -0.67 2.77
N PHE A 68 3.05 -0.57 2.11
CA PHE A 68 2.70 0.61 1.32
C PHE A 68 2.76 1.88 2.17
N CYS A 69 2.17 1.83 3.36
CA CYS A 69 2.11 2.99 4.25
C CYS A 69 3.51 3.44 4.69
N THR A 70 4.35 2.52 5.18
CA THR A 70 5.73 2.82 5.59
C THR A 70 6.57 3.36 4.43
N ASN A 71 6.39 2.82 3.22
CA ASN A 71 7.11 3.30 2.04
C ASN A 71 6.70 4.73 1.67
N MET A 72 5.40 5.04 1.72
CA MET A 72 4.89 6.37 1.42
C MET A 72 5.27 7.41 2.46
N GLU A 73 5.27 7.04 3.75
CA GLU A 73 5.80 7.89 4.81
C GLU A 73 7.30 8.16 4.60
N SER A 74 8.08 7.12 4.31
CA SER A 74 9.52 7.24 4.04
C SER A 74 9.83 8.11 2.81
N ALA A 75 8.91 8.16 1.84
CA ALA A 75 8.97 9.05 0.68
C ALA A 75 8.58 10.51 1.01
N GLY A 76 8.26 10.83 2.26
CA GLY A 76 7.94 12.17 2.73
C GLY A 76 6.48 12.56 2.58
N LEU A 77 5.57 11.61 2.37
CA LEU A 77 4.14 11.90 2.36
C LEU A 77 3.67 12.23 3.77
N ASN A 78 2.94 13.35 3.93
CA ASN A 78 2.45 13.72 5.24
C ASN A 78 1.45 12.68 5.80
N LEU A 79 1.40 12.58 7.13
CA LEU A 79 0.56 11.59 7.82
C LEU A 79 -0.93 11.76 7.53
N LYS A 80 -1.40 13.00 7.30
CA LYS A 80 -2.81 13.30 7.04
C LYS A 80 -3.27 12.81 5.66
N SER A 81 -2.48 13.03 4.63
CA SER A 81 -2.73 12.50 3.28
C SER A 81 -2.59 10.99 3.27
N LEU A 82 -1.61 10.45 4.01
CA LEU A 82 -1.44 9.01 4.12
C LEU A 82 -2.64 8.34 4.83
N GLN A 83 -3.14 8.94 5.91
CA GLN A 83 -4.36 8.49 6.59
C GLN A 83 -5.57 8.50 5.65
N TYR A 84 -5.72 9.57 4.85
CA TYR A 84 -6.81 9.68 3.88
C TYR A 84 -6.74 8.58 2.81
N ILE A 85 -5.57 8.36 2.21
CA ILE A 85 -5.35 7.29 1.22
C ILE A 85 -5.60 5.90 1.84
N MET A 86 -5.23 5.71 3.09
CA MET A 86 -5.47 4.46 3.81
C MET A 86 -6.93 4.30 4.24
N GLY A 87 -7.74 5.36 4.26
CA GLY A 87 -9.14 5.27 4.67
C GLY A 87 -9.32 4.87 6.14
N HIS A 88 -8.39 5.25 7.03
CA HIS A 88 -8.55 5.03 8.47
C HIS A 88 -9.53 6.06 9.05
N ALA A 89 -10.70 5.59 9.50
CA ALA A 89 -11.73 6.42 10.14
C ALA A 89 -11.27 7.09 11.45
N GLN A 90 -10.24 6.52 12.12
CA GLN A 90 -9.65 7.06 13.35
C GLN A 90 -8.14 7.24 13.19
N ALA A 91 -7.62 8.40 13.60
CA ALA A 91 -6.19 8.74 13.48
C ALA A 91 -5.28 7.81 14.30
N ASN A 92 -5.79 7.21 15.38
CA ASN A 92 -5.00 6.38 16.30
C ASN A 92 -4.41 5.11 15.65
N THR A 93 -5.05 4.54 14.63
CA THR A 93 -4.51 3.37 13.90
C THR A 93 -3.32 3.75 13.02
N THR A 94 -3.26 4.99 12.53
CA THR A 94 -2.10 5.57 11.81
C THR A 94 -1.11 6.26 12.74
N LEU A 95 -1.43 6.48 14.02
CA LEU A 95 -0.51 7.13 14.95
C LEU A 95 0.35 6.09 15.67
N ASN A 96 -0.26 5.03 16.20
CA ASN A 96 0.43 4.06 17.07
C ASN A 96 1.46 3.16 16.37
N THR A 97 1.35 2.97 15.05
CA THR A 97 2.34 2.20 14.28
C THR A 97 3.50 3.07 13.78
N TYR A 98 3.31 4.39 13.68
CA TYR A 98 4.19 5.29 12.92
C TYR A 98 4.85 6.38 13.78
N THR A 99 4.57 6.43 15.08
CA THR A 99 5.19 7.38 16.03
C THR A 99 6.72 7.34 15.99
N HIS A 100 7.33 6.15 15.86
CA HIS A 100 8.79 6.03 15.77
C HIS A 100 9.36 6.60 14.46
N SER A 101 8.69 6.38 13.32
CA SER A 101 9.09 6.91 12.02
C SER A 101 8.85 8.43 11.91
N SER A 102 7.80 8.94 12.58
CA SER A 102 7.43 10.35 12.52
C SER A 102 8.48 11.28 13.15
N ALA A 103 9.20 10.86 14.19
CA ALA A 103 10.19 11.71 14.87
C ALA A 103 11.46 11.89 14.04
N GLU A 104 11.98 10.81 13.46
CA GLU A 104 13.13 10.84 12.55
C GLU A 104 12.79 11.63 11.27
N MET A 105 11.62 11.38 10.69
CA MET A 105 11.15 12.11 9.52
C MET A 105 10.88 13.58 9.80
N ALA A 106 10.39 13.93 11.00
CA ALA A 106 10.19 15.32 11.40
C ALA A 106 11.53 16.07 11.46
N ALA A 107 12.58 15.45 12.02
CA ALA A 107 13.92 16.04 12.03
C ALA A 107 14.45 16.27 10.61
N LYS A 108 14.33 15.25 9.74
CA LYS A 108 14.75 15.33 8.33
C LYS A 108 14.02 16.43 7.56
N HIS A 109 12.69 16.51 7.69
CA HIS A 109 11.92 17.56 7.04
C HIS A 109 12.24 18.95 7.58
N PHE A 110 12.57 19.07 8.87
CA PHE A 110 13.00 20.34 9.44
C PHE A 110 14.33 20.82 8.85
N GLU A 111 15.30 19.91 8.69
CA GLU A 111 16.56 20.20 7.99
C GLU A 111 16.34 20.61 6.53
N GLU A 112 15.49 19.90 5.79
CA GLU A 112 15.14 20.25 4.39
C GLU A 112 14.51 21.64 4.28
N ILE A 113 13.60 21.99 5.21
CA ILE A 113 12.98 23.32 5.25
C ILE A 113 14.03 24.40 5.54
N GLN A 114 14.95 24.17 6.48
CA GLN A 114 16.04 25.10 6.78
C GLN A 114 16.96 25.29 5.57
N GLU A 115 17.37 24.22 4.90
CA GLU A 115 18.19 24.31 3.70
C GLU A 115 17.49 25.07 2.58
N ASN A 116 16.21 24.81 2.34
CA ASN A 116 15.44 25.47 1.30
C ASN A 116 15.24 26.95 1.62
N ALA A 117 14.99 27.31 2.88
CA ALA A 117 14.91 28.71 3.31
C ALA A 117 16.25 29.45 3.09
N LEU A 118 17.38 28.80 3.41
CA LEU A 118 18.72 29.36 3.19
C LEU A 118 19.04 29.52 1.70
N LYS A 119 18.66 28.56 0.85
CA LYS A 119 18.80 28.65 -0.62
C LYS A 119 17.99 29.82 -1.17
N GLN A 120 16.74 29.99 -0.73
CA GLN A 120 15.89 31.10 -1.16
C GLN A 120 16.42 32.47 -0.70
N ALA A 121 16.94 32.58 0.52
CA ALA A 121 17.56 33.80 1.02
C ALA A 121 18.79 34.20 0.20
N LYS A 122 19.63 33.24 -0.20
CA LYS A 122 20.80 33.47 -1.06
C LYS A 122 20.43 33.90 -2.48
N ILE A 123 19.32 33.40 -3.03
CA ILE A 123 18.81 33.83 -4.34
C ILE A 123 18.29 35.27 -4.27
N LYS A 124 17.54 35.63 -3.23
CA LYS A 124 17.01 36.98 -3.03
C LYS A 124 18.07 38.06 -2.79
N GLN A 125 19.23 37.72 -2.23
CA GLN A 125 20.34 38.67 -2.03
C GLN A 125 21.16 38.93 -3.31
N ARG A 126 20.85 38.26 -4.42
CA ARG A 126 21.60 38.31 -5.68
C ARG A 126 20.84 39.00 -6.81
N ILE A 127 19.66 39.54 -6.49
CA ILE A 127 18.80 40.39 -7.33
C ILE A 127 18.77 41.77 -6.69
#